data_AF-A0A2T4U024-F1
#
_entry.id   AF-A0A2T4U024-F1
#
_cell.length_a   1.000
_cell.length_b   1.000
_cell.length_c   1.000
_cell.angle_alpha   90.00
_cell.angle_beta   90.00
_cell.angle_gamma   90.00
#
_symmetry.space_group_name_H-M   'P 1'
#
loop_
_entity.id
_entity.type
_entity.pdbx_description
1 polymer ?
#
loop_
_entity_poly.entity_id
_entity_poly.type
_entity_poly.pdbx_seq_one_letter_code
_entity_poly.pdbx_strand_id
1 'polypeptide(L)'
;MSKTAMVRARLEPDLKNHAESVFHRLGLNATQAITIFYRQVELRDGLPFDVVVPTATTKRTFEASETGRDLVVCDDADDMFRKLGI
;
A
#
# COMPACT_ATOMS: atom_id res chain seq x y z
N MET A 1 -29.09 -17.22 10.17
CA MET A 1 -28.35 -16.68 11.34
C MET A 1 -27.38 -15.63 10.83
N SER A 2 -27.76 -14.36 10.85
CA SER A 2 -26.90 -13.27 10.36
C SER A 2 -25.75 -13.04 11.35
N LYS A 3 -24.58 -13.59 11.06
CA LYS A 3 -23.36 -13.36 11.86
C LYS A 3 -22.81 -11.97 11.55
N THR A 4 -23.46 -10.94 12.08
CA THR A 4 -22.96 -9.56 12.02
C THR A 4 -22.00 -9.33 13.18
N ALA A 5 -20.77 -8.90 12.89
CA ALA A 5 -19.79 -8.46 13.88
C ALA A 5 -19.68 -6.93 13.83
N MET A 6 -19.55 -6.28 14.99
CA MET A 6 -19.41 -4.83 15.09
C MET A 6 -17.93 -4.45 15.23
N VAL A 7 -17.47 -3.50 14.41
CA VAL A 7 -16.12 -2.92 14.50
C VAL A 7 -16.23 -1.57 15.21
N ARG A 8 -15.47 -1.38 16.30
CA ARG A 8 -15.35 -0.11 17.02
C ARG A 8 -13.87 0.26 17.14
N ALA A 9 -13.54 1.50 16.76
CA ALA A 9 -12.22 2.07 16.93
C ALA A 9 -12.35 3.53 17.39
N ARG A 10 -11.42 3.98 18.23
CA ARG A 10 -11.28 5.40 18.55
C ARG A 10 -10.36 6.03 17.51
N LEU A 11 -10.77 7.19 17.02
CA LEU A 11 -10.02 7.95 16.03
C LEU A 11 -10.10 9.42 16.39
N GLU A 12 -9.06 10.14 16.00
CA GLU A 12 -8.97 11.58 16.17
C GLU A 12 -10.07 12.25 15.32
N PRO A 13 -10.83 13.24 15.86
CA PRO A 13 -12.00 13.79 15.18
C PRO A 13 -11.68 14.38 13.80
N ASP A 14 -10.57 15.09 13.66
CA ASP A 14 -10.23 15.75 12.40
C ASP A 14 -9.83 14.72 11.34
N LEU A 15 -9.05 13.70 11.73
CA LEU A 15 -8.76 12.55 10.88
C LEU A 15 -10.03 11.86 10.37
N LYS A 16 -11.02 11.64 11.25
CA LYS A 16 -12.29 11.01 10.88
C LYS A 16 -13.03 11.85 9.83
N ASN A 17 -13.22 13.14 10.12
CA ASN A 17 -13.98 14.04 9.26
C ASN A 17 -13.33 14.16 7.87
N HIS A 18 -12.00 14.26 7.83
CA HIS A 18 -11.27 14.33 6.57
C HIS A 18 -11.38 13.02 5.77
N ALA A 19 -11.20 11.87 6.41
CA ALA A 19 -11.32 10.57 5.73
C ALA A 19 -12.74 10.34 5.19
N GLU A 20 -13.78 10.68 5.97
CA GLU A 20 -15.18 10.56 5.54
C GLU A 20 -15.51 11.47 4.35
N SER A 21 -14.94 12.68 4.29
CA SER A 21 -15.04 13.57 3.11
C SER A 21 -14.43 12.94 1.87
N VAL A 22 -13.26 12.31 2.00
CA VAL A 22 -12.62 11.58 0.88
C VAL A 22 -13.47 10.39 0.44
N PHE A 23 -13.97 9.57 1.37
CA PHE A 23 -14.85 8.46 1.04
C PHE A 23 -16.11 8.95 0.31
N HIS A 24 -16.71 10.05 0.75
CA HIS A 24 -17.90 10.61 0.12
C HIS A 24 -17.64 11.04 -1.33
N ARG A 25 -16.49 11.68 -1.59
CA ARG A 25 -16.04 12.02 -2.96
C ARG A 25 -15.85 10.78 -3.84
N LEU A 26 -15.50 9.64 -3.24
CA LEU A 26 -15.40 8.35 -3.91
C LEU A 26 -16.74 7.58 -3.98
N GLY A 27 -17.84 8.17 -3.50
CA GLY A 27 -19.17 7.54 -3.48
C GLY A 27 -19.33 6.46 -2.41
N LEU A 28 -18.50 6.47 -1.38
CA LEU A 28 -18.48 5.47 -0.30
C LEU A 28 -18.83 6.11 1.04
N ASN A 29 -19.52 5.35 1.89
CA ASN A 29 -19.58 5.66 3.32
C ASN A 29 -18.47 4.91 4.10
N ALA A 30 -18.25 5.32 5.35
CA ALA A 30 -17.22 4.74 6.21
C ALA A 30 -17.37 3.21 6.39
N THR A 31 -18.60 2.71 6.48
CA THR A 31 -18.86 1.27 6.66
C THR A 31 -18.45 0.47 5.41
N GLN A 32 -18.75 1.00 4.22
CA GLN A 32 -18.34 0.39 2.96
C GLN A 32 -16.82 0.40 2.82
N ALA A 33 -16.16 1.52 3.11
CA ALA A 33 -14.70 1.64 3.06
C ALA A 33 -14.01 0.64 4.02
N ILE A 34 -14.50 0.55 5.27
CA ILE A 34 -14.00 -0.42 6.25
C ILE A 34 -14.24 -1.87 5.78
N THR A 35 -15.41 -2.16 5.21
CA THR A 35 -15.72 -3.50 4.68
C THR A 35 -14.77 -3.88 3.55
N ILE A 36 -14.49 -2.95 2.63
CA ILE A 36 -13.51 -3.16 1.55
C ILE A 36 -12.13 -3.44 2.13
N PHE A 37 -11.69 -2.68 3.14
CA PHE A 37 -10.42 -2.92 3.82
C PHE A 37 -10.31 -4.36 4.33
N TYR A 38 -11.32 -4.87 5.07
CA TYR A 38 -11.30 -6.25 5.56
C TYR A 38 -11.29 -7.29 4.43
N ARG A 39 -12.02 -7.04 3.33
CA ARG A 39 -12.00 -7.93 2.16
C ARG A 39 -10.64 -7.96 1.48
N GLN A 40 -9.95 -6.83 1.42
CA GLN A 40 -8.60 -6.78 0.84
C GLN A 40 -7.59 -7.48 1.76
N VAL A 41 -7.77 -7.42 3.08
CA VAL A 41 -6.96 -8.21 4.03
C VAL A 41 -7.16 -9.70 3.83
N GLU A 42 -8.42 -10.14 3.75
CA GLU A 42 -8.78 -11.54 3.48
C GLU A 42 -8.21 -12.03 2.14
N LEU A 43 -8.29 -11.23 1.08
CA LEU A 43 -7.84 -11.60 -0.26
C LEU A 43 -6.32 -11.72 -0.38
N ARG A 44 -5.57 -10.87 0.34
CA ARG A 44 -4.11 -10.80 0.23
C ARG A 44 -3.36 -11.62 1.29
N ASP A 45 -4.08 -12.15 2.28
CA ASP A 45 -3.50 -12.71 3.50
C ASP A 45 -2.47 -11.76 4.15
N GLY A 46 -2.80 -10.46 4.14
CA GLY A 46 -1.88 -9.39 4.48
C GLY A 46 -2.54 -8.01 4.40
N LEU A 47 -1.82 -6.95 4.78
CA LEU A 47 -2.40 -5.59 4.73
C LEU A 47 -2.57 -5.11 3.28
N PRO A 48 -3.60 -4.29 3.00
CA PRO A 48 -3.93 -3.86 1.64
C PRO A 48 -3.06 -2.69 1.16
N PHE A 49 -1.95 -2.46 1.83
CA PHE A 49 -0.91 -1.49 1.54
C PHE A 49 0.40 -2.04 2.09
N ASP A 50 1.52 -1.64 1.49
CA ASP A 50 2.84 -2.11 1.90
C ASP A 50 3.18 -1.59 3.30
N VAL A 51 3.23 -2.50 4.27
CA VAL A 51 3.69 -2.20 5.63
C VAL A 51 5.14 -2.62 5.75
N VAL A 52 5.98 -1.86 5.07
CA VAL A 52 7.43 -1.99 5.18
C VAL A 52 7.97 -0.72 5.80
N VAL A 53 8.63 -0.83 6.95
CA VAL A 53 9.65 0.15 7.33
C VAL A 53 10.88 -0.26 6.54
N PRO A 54 11.31 0.50 5.51
CA PRO A 54 12.45 0.11 4.70
C PRO A 54 13.66 -0.08 5.62
N THR A 55 14.39 -1.17 5.44
CA THR A 55 15.68 -1.33 6.13
C THR A 55 16.62 -0.19 5.70
N ALA A 56 17.65 0.11 6.49
CA ALA A 56 18.63 1.14 6.14
C ALA A 56 19.24 0.92 4.74
N THR A 57 19.42 -0.35 4.33
CA THR A 57 19.87 -0.72 2.99
C THR A 57 18.83 -0.38 1.94
N THR A 58 17.57 -0.82 2.11
CA THR A 58 16.48 -0.53 1.16
C THR A 58 16.27 0.98 0.97
N LYS A 59 16.31 1.74 2.07
CA LYS A 59 16.18 3.21 2.04
C LYS A 59 17.30 3.86 1.24
N ARG A 60 18.56 3.49 1.52
CA ARG A 60 19.72 3.99 0.76
C ARG A 60 19.66 3.65 -0.72
N THR A 61 19.21 2.44 -1.05
CA THR A 61 19.05 2.02 -2.45
C THR A 61 18.00 2.88 -3.16
N PHE A 62 16.84 3.12 -2.55
CA PHE A 62 15.84 4.02 -3.14
C PHE A 62 16.39 5.44 -3.33
N GLU A 63 17.06 6.02 -2.33
CA GLU A 63 17.67 7.36 -2.45
C GLU A 63 18.74 7.43 -3.55
N ALA A 64 19.56 6.38 -3.70
CA ALA A 64 20.57 6.30 -4.77
C ALA A 64 19.91 6.22 -6.15
N SER A 65 18.94 5.32 -6.32
CA SER A 65 18.24 5.12 -7.58
C SER A 65 17.42 6.33 -8.02
N GLU A 66 16.71 6.99 -7.10
CA GLU A 66 15.97 8.24 -7.39
C GLU A 66 16.88 9.38 -7.84
N THR A 67 18.14 9.39 -7.37
CA THR A 67 19.16 10.38 -7.76
C THR A 67 19.99 9.95 -8.97
N GLY A 68 19.61 8.86 -9.65
CA GLY A 68 20.29 8.37 -10.85
C GLY A 68 21.62 7.66 -10.58
N ARG A 69 21.92 7.33 -9.32
CA ARG A 69 23.15 6.65 -8.91
C ARG A 69 22.93 5.15 -8.78
N ASP A 70 23.99 4.39 -9.05
CA ASP A 70 24.01 2.92 -8.98
C ASP A 70 22.92 2.25 -9.84
N LEU A 71 22.50 2.90 -10.92
CA LEU A 71 21.54 2.37 -11.90
C LEU A 71 22.26 1.61 -13.02
N VAL A 72 21.70 0.46 -13.41
CA VAL A 72 22.12 -0.29 -14.59
C VAL A 72 21.04 -0.11 -15.65
N VAL A 73 21.37 0.62 -16.72
CA VAL A 73 20.47 0.82 -17.86
C VAL A 73 20.53 -0.42 -18.75
N CYS A 74 19.36 -0.91 -19.16
CA CYS A 74 19.21 -2.05 -20.06
C CYS A 74 18.40 -1.63 -21.28
N ASP A 75 18.78 -2.14 -22.46
CA ASP A 75 18.12 -1.78 -23.72
C ASP A 75 16.81 -2.55 -23.92
N ASP A 76 16.76 -3.81 -23.49
CA ASP A 76 15.61 -4.70 -23.54
C ASP A 76 15.65 -5.77 -22.43
N ALA A 77 14.66 -6.67 -22.41
CA ALA A 77 14.57 -7.73 -21.41
C ALA A 77 15.73 -8.74 -21.51
N ASP A 78 16.19 -9.06 -22.72
CA ASP A 78 17.28 -10.03 -22.93
C ASP A 78 18.63 -9.46 -22.48
N ASP A 79 18.85 -8.16 -22.68
CA ASP A 79 19.99 -7.40 -22.12
C ASP A 79 19.93 -7.34 -20.58
N MET A 80 18.74 -7.14 -20.01
CA MET A 80 18.56 -7.16 -18.55
C MET A 80 18.94 -8.52 -17.96
N PHE A 81 18.43 -9.63 -18.49
CA PHE A 81 18.73 -10.97 -17.97
C PHE A 81 20.23 -11.29 -18.07
N ARG A 82 20.86 -10.97 -19.22
CA ARG A 82 22.31 -11.09 -19.38
C ARG A 82 23.11 -10.31 -18.33
N LYS A 83 22.71 -9.06 -18.03
CA LYS A 83 23.38 -8.21 -17.02
C LYS A 83 23.12 -8.68 -15.58
N LEU A 84 21.98 -9.32 -15.33
CA LEU A 84 21.64 -9.93 -14.04
C LEU A 84 22.30 -11.31 -13.83
N GLY A 85 22.87 -11.92 -14.87
CA GLY A 85 23.53 -13.23 -14.79
C GLY A 85 22.55 -14.39 -14.60
N ILE A 86 21.29 -14.22 -15.01
CA ILE A 86 20.22 -15.23 -14.96
C ILE A 86 19.66 -15.51 -16.35
#